data_AF-A0A0H4WRE9-F1
#
_entry.id   AF-A0A0H4WRE9-F1
#
_cell.length_a   1.000
_cell.length_b   1.000
_cell.length_c   1.000
_cell.angle_alpha   90.00
_cell.angle_beta   90.00
_cell.angle_gamma   90.00
#
_symmetry.space_group_name_H-M   'P 1'
#
loop_
_entity.id
_entity.type
_entity.pdbx_description
1 polymer ?
#
loop_
_entity_poly.entity_id
_entity_poly.type
_entity_poly.pdbx_seq_one_letter_code
_entity_poly.pdbx_strand_id
1 'polypeptide(L)'
;MLGAGALILGLLVVKSLVPTEQVRSGQSSLEPVSPRALPSTAAPGMPAPPRPGVKAASSPATASPDGEMEALRASLLERYGARLSEPSVQLRMLEQLMRYFQMRSPDGWRELMEDFLWKAFPGKYEVLMALLRNRLDYEKWMEANASYLRGLDEKQRRAALRDARGRLFGPETARQLWASELRNQAVADTFQALERMQGASLSEKLSTYKQRLDAIYGDAAPAHLARHPQETMNRFLGLPSIQQELTGMAPAERARSLRTVRKEMGLTEEALRRWDTLDRTRDARWEAGTRYMEERAELARTLSGEDLEARLQEVRFRYFGAEADVIAQEEASGLFRFTRPRHWGRN
;
A
#
# COMPACT_ATOMS: atom_id res chain seq x y z
N MET A 1 31.45 -10.75 -17.74
CA MET A 1 31.41 -11.74 -16.64
C MET A 1 30.70 -11.04 -15.48
N LEU A 2 29.48 -11.38 -15.02
CA LEU A 2 28.90 -12.70 -14.64
C LEU A 2 29.86 -13.48 -13.73
N GLY A 3 29.57 -13.88 -12.48
CA GLY A 3 28.47 -13.63 -11.52
C GLY A 3 29.05 -13.90 -10.11
N ALA A 4 28.33 -14.18 -9.00
CA ALA A 4 26.93 -14.17 -8.56
C ALA A 4 26.96 -14.28 -7.00
N GLY A 5 25.90 -14.14 -6.19
CA GLY A 5 24.48 -13.87 -6.41
C GLY A 5 23.79 -13.55 -5.06
N ALA A 6 22.63 -12.88 -5.09
CA ALA A 6 21.93 -12.41 -3.89
C ALA A 6 20.87 -13.42 -3.40
N LEU A 7 20.81 -13.67 -2.09
CA LEU A 7 19.75 -14.45 -1.46
C LEU A 7 18.60 -13.54 -1.00
N ILE A 8 17.51 -13.56 -1.76
CA ILE A 8 16.24 -12.91 -1.41
C ILE A 8 15.47 -13.87 -0.49
N LEU A 9 15.20 -13.47 0.76
CA LEU A 9 14.28 -14.20 1.64
C LEU A 9 12.91 -13.51 1.63
N GLY A 10 11.88 -14.23 1.21
CA GLY A 10 10.56 -13.67 0.91
C GLY A 10 9.73 -13.27 2.14
N LEU A 11 8.84 -12.29 1.94
CA LEU A 11 7.75 -12.03 2.87
C LEU A 11 6.80 -13.23 2.92
N LEU A 12 6.54 -13.75 4.12
CA LEU A 12 5.38 -14.60 4.38
C LEU A 12 4.28 -13.77 5.07
N VAL A 13 3.16 -13.60 4.36
CA VAL A 13 1.96 -12.95 4.87
C VAL A 13 1.29 -13.86 5.88
N VAL A 14 1.14 -13.40 7.13
CA VAL A 14 0.34 -14.11 8.14
C VAL A 14 -1.13 -14.04 7.71
N LYS A 15 -1.72 -15.20 7.44
CA LYS A 15 -3.15 -15.33 7.12
C LYS A 15 -3.98 -14.99 8.36
N SER A 16 -4.87 -14.01 8.24
CA SER A 16 -5.96 -13.81 9.18
C SER A 16 -7.02 -14.92 9.01
N LEU A 17 -7.40 -15.54 10.13
CA LEU A 17 -8.54 -16.45 10.19
C LEU A 17 -9.84 -15.65 10.08
N VAL A 18 -10.64 -15.95 9.06
CA VAL A 18 -12.05 -15.60 8.96
C VAL A 18 -12.84 -16.90 8.91
N PRO A 19 -13.84 -17.13 9.77
CA PRO A 19 -14.73 -18.27 9.64
C PRO A 19 -15.76 -17.98 8.54
N THR A 20 -15.71 -18.75 7.45
CA THR A 20 -16.73 -18.70 6.41
C THR A 20 -17.67 -19.89 6.59
N GLU A 21 -18.97 -19.62 6.73
CA GLU A 21 -19.98 -20.68 6.76
C GLU A 21 -20.04 -21.48 5.46
N GLN A 22 -20.45 -22.74 5.59
CA GLN A 22 -20.28 -23.77 4.59
C GLN A 22 -21.61 -24.11 3.92
N VAL A 23 -21.87 -23.53 2.74
CA VAL A 23 -22.96 -23.97 1.84
C VAL A 23 -22.38 -24.79 0.68
N ARG A 24 -23.09 -25.86 0.29
CA ARG A 24 -22.49 -27.07 -0.31
C ARG A 24 -23.18 -27.47 -1.63
N SER A 25 -22.52 -27.26 -2.76
CA SER A 25 -22.83 -27.80 -4.11
C SER A 25 -21.75 -27.32 -5.09
N GLY A 26 -21.21 -28.07 -6.06
CA GLY A 26 -21.38 -29.46 -6.49
C GLY A 26 -20.16 -29.93 -7.32
N GLN A 27 -20.19 -31.13 -7.90
CA GLN A 27 -19.01 -31.85 -8.43
C GLN A 27 -18.63 -31.51 -9.89
N SER A 28 -17.32 -31.55 -10.20
CA SER A 28 -16.68 -32.34 -11.29
C SER A 28 -15.18 -31.98 -11.35
N SER A 29 -14.23 -32.88 -11.07
CA SER A 29 -13.79 -34.01 -11.92
C SER A 29 -13.09 -33.57 -13.21
N LEU A 30 -11.75 -33.69 -13.26
CA LEU A 30 -11.00 -34.44 -14.30
C LEU A 30 -9.47 -34.29 -14.12
N GLU A 31 -8.81 -35.43 -13.93
CA GLU A 31 -7.41 -35.75 -14.24
C GLU A 31 -7.46 -37.08 -15.06
N PRO A 32 -6.36 -37.66 -15.63
CA PRO A 32 -4.93 -37.34 -15.51
C PRO A 32 -4.20 -37.30 -16.87
N VAL A 33 -2.85 -37.37 -16.88
CA VAL A 33 -2.04 -38.44 -17.55
C VAL A 33 -0.53 -38.12 -17.46
N SER A 34 0.29 -39.15 -17.16
CA SER A 34 1.75 -39.15 -17.31
C SER A 34 2.20 -40.35 -18.18
N PRO A 35 3.34 -40.23 -18.90
CA PRO A 35 4.23 -41.35 -19.20
C PRO A 35 5.67 -41.04 -18.72
N ARG A 36 6.29 -41.87 -17.86
CA ARG A 36 6.92 -43.20 -18.10
C ARG A 36 8.36 -43.09 -18.66
N ALA A 37 9.28 -43.87 -18.09
CA ALA A 37 10.73 -43.76 -18.27
C ALA A 37 11.41 -45.05 -18.78
N LEU A 38 12.72 -44.94 -19.05
CA LEU A 38 13.74 -46.00 -19.30
C LEU A 38 13.77 -46.62 -20.72
N PRO A 39 14.92 -47.15 -21.22
CA PRO A 39 16.09 -47.64 -20.46
C PRO A 39 17.50 -47.16 -20.93
N SER A 40 18.53 -47.77 -20.33
CA SER A 40 19.97 -47.47 -20.44
C SER A 40 20.74 -48.56 -21.20
N THR A 41 21.89 -48.22 -21.81
CA THR A 41 22.90 -49.16 -22.31
C THR A 41 24.33 -48.60 -22.16
N ALA A 42 25.22 -49.35 -21.49
CA ALA A 42 26.69 -49.22 -21.58
C ALA A 42 27.22 -50.14 -22.72
N ALA A 43 28.47 -50.14 -23.22
CA ALA A 43 29.80 -49.96 -22.61
C ALA A 43 30.86 -49.68 -23.74
N PRO A 44 32.15 -50.13 -23.67
CA PRO A 44 33.29 -49.58 -22.91
C PRO A 44 34.55 -49.22 -23.78
N GLY A 45 35.61 -48.63 -23.18
CA GLY A 45 37.01 -48.88 -23.64
C GLY A 45 38.08 -47.77 -23.61
N MET A 46 38.84 -47.67 -22.50
CA MET A 46 40.28 -47.26 -22.39
C MET A 46 40.76 -45.88 -22.92
N PRO A 47 42.00 -45.43 -22.60
CA PRO A 47 42.59 -45.28 -21.25
C PRO A 47 43.13 -43.84 -21.01
N ALA A 48 43.46 -43.49 -19.75
CA ALA A 48 43.94 -42.16 -19.36
C ALA A 48 45.48 -42.00 -19.40
N PRO A 49 46.01 -40.78 -19.62
CA PRO A 49 47.29 -40.32 -19.09
C PRO A 49 47.10 -39.36 -17.87
N PRO A 50 48.11 -39.22 -16.98
CA PRO A 50 47.91 -38.68 -15.62
C PRO A 50 48.35 -37.22 -15.40
N ARG A 51 48.09 -36.74 -14.16
CA ARG A 51 48.64 -35.54 -13.44
C ARG A 51 47.78 -34.26 -13.51
N PRO A 52 47.98 -33.27 -12.60
CA PRO A 52 48.43 -33.38 -11.19
C PRO A 52 47.55 -32.58 -10.19
N GLY A 53 47.71 -32.88 -8.90
CA GLY A 53 47.45 -31.90 -7.83
C GLY A 53 45.99 -31.64 -7.48
N VAL A 54 45.44 -32.45 -6.58
CA VAL A 54 44.21 -32.10 -5.85
C VAL A 54 44.52 -30.89 -4.95
N LYS A 55 44.23 -29.68 -5.43
CA LYS A 55 43.89 -28.59 -4.51
C LYS A 55 42.54 -28.96 -3.91
N ALA A 56 42.57 -29.47 -2.68
CA ALA A 56 41.36 -29.65 -1.90
C ALA A 56 40.59 -28.33 -1.89
N ALA A 57 39.37 -28.34 -2.42
CA ALA A 57 38.47 -27.22 -2.27
C ALA A 57 38.19 -27.09 -0.78
N SER A 58 38.63 -26.00 -0.17
CA SER A 58 38.40 -25.73 1.24
C SER A 58 36.90 -25.73 1.50
N SER A 59 36.41 -26.70 2.28
CA SER A 59 35.08 -26.62 2.88
C SER A 59 34.98 -25.28 3.63
N PRO A 60 33.83 -24.59 3.60
CA PRO A 60 33.67 -23.35 4.35
C PRO A 60 33.92 -23.65 5.83
N ALA A 61 34.89 -22.94 6.42
CA ALA A 61 35.13 -23.05 7.85
C ALA A 61 33.85 -22.67 8.60
N THR A 62 33.40 -23.55 9.49
CA THR A 62 32.43 -23.19 10.53
C THR A 62 33.00 -21.97 11.27
N ALA A 63 32.33 -20.84 11.13
CA ALA A 63 32.71 -19.64 11.85
C ALA A 63 32.64 -19.93 13.35
N SER A 64 33.67 -19.53 14.10
CA SER A 64 33.59 -19.55 15.56
C SER A 64 32.40 -18.68 16.02
N PRO A 65 31.72 -18.99 17.13
CA PRO A 65 30.57 -18.23 17.62
C PRO A 65 30.82 -16.70 17.68
N ASP A 66 32.02 -16.28 18.10
CA ASP A 66 32.42 -14.87 18.13
C ASP A 66 32.45 -14.21 16.74
N GLY A 67 32.86 -14.96 15.71
CA GLY A 67 32.88 -14.51 14.32
C GLY A 67 31.47 -14.35 13.73
N GLU A 68 30.52 -15.21 14.12
CA GLU A 68 29.11 -15.02 13.75
C GLU A 68 28.51 -13.77 14.41
N MET A 69 28.88 -13.49 15.67
CA MET A 69 28.37 -12.31 16.39
C MET A 69 28.93 -11.00 15.82
N GLU A 70 30.22 -10.92 15.48
CA GLU A 70 30.78 -9.74 14.81
C GLU A 70 30.21 -9.56 13.39
N ALA A 71 29.96 -10.64 12.64
CA ALA A 71 29.28 -10.56 11.34
C ALA A 71 27.83 -10.05 11.49
N LEU A 72 27.09 -10.51 12.50
CA LEU A 72 25.76 -10.00 12.83
C LEU A 72 25.83 -8.49 13.14
N ARG A 73 26.73 -8.07 14.04
CA ARG A 73 26.95 -6.66 14.41
C ARG A 73 27.27 -5.78 13.21
N ALA A 74 28.19 -6.21 12.34
CA ALA A 74 28.52 -5.50 11.10
C ALA A 74 27.28 -5.28 10.23
N SER A 75 26.47 -6.33 10.02
CA SER A 75 25.22 -6.24 9.24
C SER A 75 24.18 -5.28 9.84
N LEU A 76 24.20 -5.05 11.15
CA LEU A 76 23.30 -4.12 11.83
C LEU A 76 23.81 -2.68 11.74
N LEU A 77 25.12 -2.47 11.87
CA LEU A 77 25.76 -1.17 11.66
C LEU A 77 25.61 -0.68 10.22
N GLU A 78 25.76 -1.56 9.23
CA GLU A 78 25.51 -1.25 7.82
C GLU A 78 24.06 -0.79 7.57
N ARG A 79 23.07 -1.52 8.11
CA ARG A 79 21.64 -1.26 7.85
C ARG A 79 21.03 -0.16 8.70
N TYR A 80 21.52 0.06 9.92
CA TYR A 80 20.90 0.93 10.91
C TYR A 80 21.83 2.01 11.47
N GLY A 81 23.15 1.84 11.39
CA GLY A 81 24.14 2.67 12.09
C GLY A 81 23.99 4.16 11.86
N ALA A 82 23.78 4.58 10.61
CA ALA A 82 23.59 5.99 10.22
C ALA A 82 22.38 6.68 10.90
N ARG A 83 21.40 5.92 11.40
CA ARG A 83 20.17 6.43 12.03
C ARG A 83 19.88 5.76 13.38
N LEU A 84 20.89 5.13 14.01
CA LEU A 84 20.74 4.39 15.27
C LEU A 84 20.51 5.31 16.50
N SER A 85 20.46 6.62 16.31
CA SER A 85 19.93 7.59 17.27
C SER A 85 18.39 7.65 17.30
N GLU A 86 17.70 7.23 16.23
CA GLU A 86 16.24 7.33 16.14
C GLU A 86 15.53 6.14 16.80
N PRO A 87 14.57 6.37 17.73
CA PRO A 87 13.86 5.27 18.41
C PRO A 87 13.14 4.31 17.46
N SER A 88 12.60 4.79 16.33
CA SER A 88 11.92 3.91 15.35
C SER A 88 12.88 2.96 14.62
N VAL A 89 14.14 3.38 14.44
CA VAL A 89 15.21 2.57 13.85
C VAL A 89 15.76 1.59 14.88
N GLN A 90 15.98 2.05 16.11
CA GLN A 90 16.35 1.20 17.25
C GLN A 90 15.31 0.09 17.47
N LEU A 91 14.02 0.40 17.51
CA LEU A 91 12.97 -0.59 17.72
C LEU A 91 12.96 -1.64 16.59
N ARG A 92 13.09 -1.21 15.33
CA ARG A 92 13.16 -2.14 14.19
C ARG A 92 14.38 -3.06 14.24
N MET A 93 15.53 -2.54 14.68
CA MET A 93 16.74 -3.32 14.92
C MET A 93 16.51 -4.37 16.03
N LEU A 94 15.92 -3.95 17.15
CA LEU A 94 15.59 -4.82 18.28
C LEU A 94 14.59 -5.91 17.86
N GLU A 95 13.53 -5.60 17.12
CA GLU A 95 12.57 -6.60 16.61
C GLU A 95 13.19 -7.57 15.60
N GLN A 96 14.26 -7.18 14.89
CA GLN A 96 15.03 -8.12 14.07
C GLN A 96 15.90 -9.04 14.94
N LEU A 97 16.57 -8.48 15.95
CA LEU A 97 17.39 -9.25 16.91
C LEU A 97 16.56 -10.24 17.72
N MET A 98 15.40 -9.82 18.22
CA MET A 98 14.43 -10.69 18.91
C MET A 98 14.13 -11.92 18.05
N ARG A 99 13.73 -11.74 16.79
CA ARG A 99 13.47 -12.87 15.87
C ARG A 99 14.71 -13.74 15.62
N TYR A 100 15.88 -13.13 15.49
CA TYR A 100 17.14 -13.87 15.27
C TYR A 100 17.48 -14.79 16.46
N PHE A 101 17.37 -14.29 17.69
CA PHE A 101 17.69 -15.03 18.91
C PHE A 101 16.57 -15.99 19.31
N GLN A 102 15.29 -15.59 19.22
CA GLN A 102 14.13 -16.47 19.49
C GLN A 102 14.12 -17.72 18.60
N MET A 103 14.51 -17.58 17.32
CA MET A 103 14.60 -18.70 16.38
C MET A 103 15.75 -19.67 16.71
N ARG A 104 16.76 -19.25 17.47
CA ARG A 104 17.96 -20.04 17.82
C ARG A 104 17.94 -20.60 19.23
N SER A 105 17.34 -19.88 20.17
CA SER A 105 17.25 -20.24 21.59
C SER A 105 15.90 -19.76 22.15
N PRO A 106 14.79 -20.49 21.90
CA PRO A 106 13.45 -20.04 22.29
C PRO A 106 13.30 -19.73 23.78
N ASP A 107 14.02 -20.45 24.64
CA ASP A 107 13.92 -20.35 26.10
C ASP A 107 14.96 -19.41 26.73
N GLY A 108 16.03 -19.06 26.01
CA GLY A 108 17.16 -18.25 26.52
C GLY A 108 17.56 -17.10 25.59
N TRP A 109 16.68 -16.65 24.70
CA TRP A 109 16.98 -15.60 23.71
C TRP A 109 17.26 -14.24 24.35
N ARG A 110 16.73 -13.96 25.55
CA ARG A 110 16.78 -12.65 26.19
C ARG A 110 18.19 -12.36 26.68
N GLU A 111 18.75 -13.31 27.42
CA GLU A 111 20.07 -13.29 28.03
C GLU A 111 21.15 -13.23 26.94
N LEU A 112 21.00 -14.02 25.87
CA LEU A 112 21.88 -14.00 24.70
C LEU A 112 21.81 -12.66 23.94
N MET A 113 20.61 -12.08 23.79
CA MET A 113 20.43 -10.79 23.15
C MET A 113 20.98 -9.63 24.01
N GLU A 114 20.86 -9.72 25.32
CA GLU A 114 21.39 -8.74 26.29
C GLU A 114 22.92 -8.71 26.26
N ASP A 115 23.59 -9.87 26.39
CA ASP A 115 25.05 -10.00 26.28
C ASP A 115 25.57 -9.52 24.92
N PHE A 116 24.86 -9.85 23.83
CA PHE A 116 25.18 -9.33 22.50
C PHE A 116 25.06 -7.80 22.43
N LEU A 117 23.97 -7.20 22.95
CA LEU A 117 23.77 -5.76 22.92
C LEU A 117 24.82 -5.00 23.75
N TRP A 118 25.20 -5.55 24.90
CA TRP A 118 26.26 -5.01 25.77
C TRP A 118 27.59 -4.93 25.03
N LYS A 119 28.01 -6.03 24.39
CA LYS A 119 29.27 -6.14 23.64
C LYS A 119 29.25 -5.31 22.35
N ALA A 120 28.17 -5.40 21.58
CA ALA A 120 28.09 -4.82 20.24
C ALA A 120 27.85 -3.30 20.24
N PHE A 121 27.08 -2.78 21.21
CA PHE A 121 26.59 -1.39 21.26
C PHE A 121 26.70 -0.75 22.66
N PRO A 122 27.85 -0.81 23.36
CA PRO A 122 27.97 -0.37 24.76
C PRO A 122 27.50 1.07 25.00
N GLY A 123 27.88 2.02 24.12
CA GLY A 123 27.44 3.42 24.20
C GLY A 123 25.96 3.69 23.88
N LYS A 124 25.15 2.65 23.60
CA LYS A 124 23.69 2.73 23.43
C LYS A 124 22.94 1.68 24.27
N TYR A 125 23.64 0.85 25.03
CA TYR A 125 23.10 -0.33 25.71
C TYR A 125 21.86 0.00 26.55
N GLU A 126 21.99 0.93 27.49
CA GLU A 126 20.89 1.35 28.39
C GLU A 126 19.62 1.79 27.64
N VAL A 127 19.79 2.57 26.57
CA VAL A 127 18.67 3.06 25.75
C VAL A 127 18.00 1.92 24.98
N LEU A 128 18.81 1.01 24.43
CA LEU A 128 18.32 -0.15 23.68
C LEU A 128 17.61 -1.15 24.61
N MET A 129 18.15 -1.40 25.81
CA MET A 129 17.54 -2.30 26.80
C MET A 129 16.27 -1.72 27.41
N ALA A 130 16.24 -0.41 27.70
CA ALA A 130 15.01 0.27 28.12
C ALA A 130 13.92 0.18 27.04
N LEU A 131 14.27 0.43 25.77
CA LEU A 131 13.33 0.32 24.65
C LEU A 131 12.84 -1.13 24.42
N LEU A 132 13.73 -2.11 24.56
CA LEU A 132 13.39 -3.54 24.50
C LEU A 132 12.40 -3.93 25.59
N ARG A 133 12.66 -3.58 26.86
CA ARG A 133 11.75 -3.81 27.98
C ARG A 133 10.37 -3.20 27.73
N ASN A 134 10.33 -1.92 27.35
CA ASN A 134 9.07 -1.21 27.08
C ASN A 134 8.29 -1.85 25.92
N ARG A 135 8.98 -2.36 24.88
CA ARG A 135 8.37 -3.12 23.78
C ARG A 135 7.76 -4.46 24.21
N LEU A 136 8.37 -5.13 25.17
CA LEU A 136 7.89 -6.41 25.71
C LEU A 136 6.71 -6.21 26.66
N ASP A 137 6.75 -5.17 27.48
CA ASP A 137 5.65 -4.83 28.39
C ASP A 137 4.44 -4.28 27.62
N TYR A 138 4.66 -3.63 26.46
CA TYR A 138 3.59 -3.29 25.51
C TYR A 138 2.96 -4.52 24.87
N GLU A 139 3.73 -5.55 24.55
CA GLU A 139 3.21 -6.82 24.00
C GLU A 139 2.31 -7.54 25.00
N LYS A 140 2.81 -7.74 26.23
CA LYS A 140 2.02 -8.28 27.34
C LYS A 140 0.75 -7.47 27.61
N TRP A 141 0.84 -6.14 27.55
CA TRP A 141 -0.33 -5.28 27.72
C TRP A 141 -1.34 -5.46 26.59
N MET A 142 -0.89 -5.51 25.32
CA MET A 142 -1.75 -5.76 24.16
C MET A 142 -2.48 -7.11 24.27
N GLU A 143 -1.77 -8.17 24.68
CA GLU A 143 -2.34 -9.50 24.91
C GLU A 143 -3.38 -9.49 26.03
N ALA A 144 -3.01 -8.99 27.21
CA ALA A 144 -3.90 -8.92 28.37
C ALA A 144 -5.14 -8.06 28.15
N ASN A 145 -5.09 -7.10 27.21
CA ASN A 145 -6.19 -6.17 26.91
C ASN A 145 -6.89 -6.48 25.58
N ALA A 146 -6.57 -7.59 24.89
CA ALA A 146 -7.08 -7.88 23.56
C ALA A 146 -8.62 -7.94 23.46
N SER A 147 -9.30 -8.48 24.48
CA SER A 147 -10.77 -8.51 24.52
C SER A 147 -11.37 -7.14 24.85
N TYR A 148 -10.75 -6.36 25.74
CA TYR A 148 -11.14 -4.98 26.03
C TYR A 148 -11.04 -4.10 24.79
N LEU A 149 -9.89 -4.10 24.10
CA LEU A 149 -9.64 -3.30 22.90
C LEU A 149 -10.57 -3.65 21.72
N ARG A 150 -11.07 -4.89 21.64
CA ARG A 150 -12.07 -5.32 20.66
C ARG A 150 -13.46 -4.76 20.96
N GLY A 151 -13.83 -4.60 22.23
CA GLY A 151 -15.13 -4.05 22.65
C GLY A 151 -15.24 -2.53 22.53
N LEU A 152 -14.12 -1.81 22.42
CA LEU A 152 -14.11 -0.35 22.25
C LEU A 152 -14.48 0.08 20.83
N ASP A 153 -15.13 1.25 20.72
CA ASP A 153 -15.21 1.95 19.43
C ASP A 153 -13.82 2.41 18.96
N GLU A 154 -13.74 2.82 17.69
CA GLU A 154 -12.47 3.17 17.06
C GLU A 154 -11.81 4.44 17.68
N LYS A 155 -12.57 5.44 18.14
CA LYS A 155 -12.03 6.62 18.84
C LYS A 155 -11.51 6.24 20.23
N GLN A 156 -12.28 5.44 20.97
CA GLN A 156 -11.94 4.93 22.30
C GLN A 156 -10.69 4.04 22.25
N ARG A 157 -10.63 3.10 21.29
CA ARG A 157 -9.48 2.22 21.06
C ARG A 157 -8.21 3.02 20.81
N ARG A 158 -8.26 4.03 19.94
CA ARG A 158 -7.11 4.92 19.69
C ARG A 158 -6.70 5.73 20.91
N ALA A 159 -7.63 6.11 21.79
CA ALA A 159 -7.29 6.73 23.07
C ALA A 159 -6.54 5.76 23.98
N ALA A 160 -7.11 4.58 24.26
CA ALA A 160 -6.49 3.55 25.08
C ALA A 160 -5.09 3.13 24.58
N LEU A 161 -4.92 2.99 23.25
CA LEU A 161 -3.61 2.72 22.64
C LEU A 161 -2.62 3.86 22.86
N ARG A 162 -3.02 5.13 22.69
CA ARG A 162 -2.13 6.28 22.96
C ARG A 162 -1.73 6.36 24.44
N ASP A 163 -2.67 6.15 25.35
CA ASP A 163 -2.41 6.23 26.79
C ASP A 163 -1.46 5.12 27.24
N ALA A 164 -1.66 3.88 26.76
CA ALA A 164 -0.75 2.77 27.01
C ALA A 164 0.66 3.02 26.45
N ARG A 165 0.77 3.49 25.19
CA ARG A 165 2.05 3.83 24.55
C ARG A 165 2.75 4.99 25.28
N GLY A 166 2.01 6.03 25.66
CA GLY A 166 2.54 7.17 26.42
C GLY A 166 3.06 6.78 27.80
N ARG A 167 2.35 5.90 28.51
CA ARG A 167 2.77 5.34 29.81
C ARG A 167 4.02 4.46 29.69
N LEU A 168 4.11 3.62 28.67
CA LEU A 168 5.18 2.62 28.53
C LEU A 168 6.47 3.16 27.90
N PHE A 169 6.38 4.08 26.94
CA PHE A 169 7.55 4.59 26.22
C PHE A 169 7.90 6.04 26.57
N GLY A 170 7.02 6.73 27.31
CA GLY A 170 7.04 8.19 27.43
C GLY A 170 6.37 8.85 26.22
N PRO A 171 5.75 10.04 26.40
CA PRO A 171 4.95 10.68 25.35
C PRO A 171 5.78 11.08 24.12
N GLU A 172 7.05 11.44 24.29
CA GLU A 172 7.93 11.83 23.19
C GLU A 172 8.31 10.62 22.33
N THR A 173 8.94 9.60 22.93
CA THR A 173 9.32 8.37 22.24
C THR A 173 8.12 7.69 21.59
N ALA A 174 6.95 7.66 22.26
CA ALA A 174 5.73 7.15 21.67
C ALA A 174 5.33 7.91 20.38
N ARG A 175 5.37 9.25 20.39
CA ARG A 175 5.11 10.04 19.16
C ARG A 175 6.08 9.70 18.04
N GLN A 176 7.36 9.47 18.35
CA GLN A 176 8.38 9.14 17.35
C GLN A 176 8.23 7.70 16.79
N LEU A 177 7.98 6.72 17.65
CA LEU A 177 7.75 5.32 17.26
C LEU A 177 6.53 5.16 16.35
N TRP A 178 5.41 5.80 16.70
CA TRP A 178 4.16 5.72 15.95
C TRP A 178 3.91 6.91 15.03
N ALA A 179 4.93 7.72 14.71
CA ALA A 179 4.80 8.95 13.93
C ALA A 179 4.09 8.74 12.56
N SER A 180 4.34 7.60 11.91
CA SER A 180 3.67 7.29 10.63
C SER A 180 2.20 6.91 10.79
N GLU A 181 1.85 6.19 11.86
CA GLU A 181 0.47 5.84 12.19
C GLU A 181 -0.32 7.12 12.54
N LEU A 182 0.26 7.98 13.38
CA LEU A 182 -0.32 9.25 13.81
C LEU A 182 -0.54 10.21 12.63
N ARG A 183 0.42 10.34 11.69
CA ARG A 183 0.22 11.14 10.47
C ARG A 183 -0.89 10.58 9.59
N ASN A 184 -0.92 9.27 9.35
CA ASN A 184 -1.98 8.64 8.56
C ASN A 184 -3.37 8.84 9.22
N GLN A 185 -3.46 8.72 10.55
CA GLN A 185 -4.67 9.02 11.31
C GLN A 185 -5.08 10.49 11.15
N ALA A 186 -4.15 11.43 11.29
CA ALA A 186 -4.44 12.87 11.16
C ALA A 186 -4.91 13.26 9.74
N VAL A 187 -4.39 12.60 8.70
CA VAL A 187 -4.89 12.76 7.31
C VAL A 187 -6.33 12.22 7.19
N ALA A 188 -6.63 11.05 7.78
CA ALA A 188 -7.98 10.50 7.78
C ALA A 188 -8.97 11.36 8.58
N ASP A 189 -8.59 11.82 9.77
CA ASP A 189 -9.39 12.72 10.60
C ASP A 189 -9.61 14.07 9.90
N THR A 190 -8.64 14.55 9.10
CA THR A 190 -8.79 15.73 8.23
C THR A 190 -9.88 15.53 7.17
N PHE A 191 -9.90 14.40 6.47
CA PHE A 191 -10.95 14.12 5.49
C PHE A 191 -12.34 14.06 6.14
N GLN A 192 -12.47 13.46 7.32
CA GLN A 192 -13.74 13.47 8.06
C GLN A 192 -14.13 14.87 8.55
N ALA A 193 -13.18 15.76 8.82
CA ALA A 193 -13.48 17.15 9.18
C ALA A 193 -14.01 17.93 7.96
N LEU A 194 -13.38 17.78 6.80
CA LEU A 194 -13.81 18.42 5.54
C LEU A 194 -15.23 17.99 5.11
N GLU A 195 -15.58 16.71 5.26
CA GLU A 195 -16.94 16.22 4.99
C GLU A 195 -18.01 16.79 5.94
N ARG A 196 -17.61 17.25 7.15
CA ARG A 196 -18.54 17.90 8.11
C ARG A 196 -18.64 19.41 7.91
N MET A 197 -17.84 20.01 7.01
CA MET A 197 -17.94 21.43 6.65
C MET A 197 -19.12 21.66 5.69
N GLN A 198 -20.34 21.57 6.21
CA GLN A 198 -21.56 21.89 5.48
C GLN A 198 -21.61 23.38 5.13
N GLY A 199 -22.07 23.72 3.92
CA GLY A 199 -22.15 25.10 3.43
C GLY A 199 -20.81 25.74 3.03
N ALA A 200 -19.66 25.16 3.41
CA ALA A 200 -18.35 25.65 2.99
C ALA A 200 -18.05 25.32 1.53
N SER A 201 -17.48 26.28 0.81
CA SER A 201 -17.06 26.16 -0.59
C SER A 201 -15.81 25.28 -0.76
N LEU A 202 -15.58 24.87 -2.01
CA LEU A 202 -14.42 24.13 -2.47
C LEU A 202 -13.11 24.85 -2.09
N SER A 203 -13.10 26.18 -2.19
CA SER A 203 -11.94 27.02 -1.86
C SER A 203 -11.62 26.99 -0.36
N GLU A 204 -12.64 27.11 0.50
CA GLU A 204 -12.49 27.04 1.95
C GLU A 204 -12.06 25.65 2.42
N LYS A 205 -12.65 24.59 1.83
CA LYS A 205 -12.25 23.20 2.08
C LYS A 205 -10.83 22.92 1.59
N LEU A 206 -10.42 23.44 0.44
CA LEU A 206 -9.06 23.31 -0.08
C LEU A 206 -8.03 24.04 0.81
N SER A 207 -8.34 25.28 1.21
CA SER A 207 -7.51 26.06 2.13
C SER A 207 -7.32 25.33 3.48
N THR A 208 -8.43 24.84 4.04
CA THR A 208 -8.42 24.02 5.25
C THR A 208 -7.60 22.74 5.06
N TYR A 209 -7.73 22.07 3.91
CA TYR A 209 -6.95 20.87 3.61
C TYR A 209 -5.45 21.14 3.58
N LYS A 210 -5.01 22.19 2.87
CA LYS A 210 -3.60 22.61 2.82
C LYS A 210 -3.05 22.91 4.22
N GLN A 211 -3.74 23.74 4.99
CA GLN A 211 -3.35 24.08 6.37
C GLN A 211 -3.21 22.83 7.26
N ARG A 212 -4.08 21.83 7.09
CA ARG A 212 -4.01 20.55 7.83
C ARG A 212 -2.83 19.71 7.38
N LEU A 213 -2.50 19.65 6.09
CA LEU A 213 -1.29 18.98 5.60
C LEU A 213 -0.02 19.65 6.14
N ASP A 214 0.04 20.97 6.13
CA ASP A 214 1.18 21.72 6.70
C ASP A 214 1.34 21.41 8.20
N ALA A 215 0.25 21.33 8.96
CA ALA A 215 0.28 20.92 10.37
C ALA A 215 0.68 19.45 10.61
N ILE A 216 0.45 18.55 9.65
CA ILE A 216 0.75 17.11 9.74
C ILE A 216 2.20 16.79 9.35
N TYR A 217 2.73 17.50 8.36
CA TYR A 217 4.06 17.24 7.79
C TYR A 217 5.12 18.28 8.21
N GLY A 218 4.73 19.44 8.72
CA GLY A 218 5.63 20.52 9.14
C GLY A 218 6.56 20.94 7.99
N ASP A 219 7.85 21.11 8.30
CA ASP A 219 8.88 21.45 7.31
C ASP A 219 8.98 20.45 6.13
N ALA A 220 8.49 19.22 6.30
CA ALA A 220 8.44 18.22 5.24
C ALA A 220 7.23 18.37 4.30
N ALA A 221 6.27 19.26 4.58
CA ALA A 221 5.04 19.41 3.78
C ALA A 221 5.32 19.75 2.30
N PRO A 222 6.21 20.72 1.94
CA PRO A 222 6.50 21.01 0.53
C PRO A 222 7.12 19.82 -0.20
N ALA A 223 8.05 19.10 0.47
CA ALA A 223 8.68 17.91 -0.09
C ALA A 223 7.72 16.72 -0.21
N HIS A 224 6.74 16.59 0.70
CA HIS A 224 5.69 15.58 0.60
C HIS A 224 4.73 15.88 -0.56
N LEU A 225 4.25 17.13 -0.67
CA LEU A 225 3.39 17.57 -1.77
C LEU A 225 4.07 17.39 -3.14
N ALA A 226 5.36 17.75 -3.27
CA ALA A 226 6.11 17.58 -4.51
C ALA A 226 6.30 16.11 -4.93
N ARG A 227 6.37 15.17 -3.97
CA ARG A 227 6.49 13.73 -4.25
C ARG A 227 5.14 13.05 -4.52
N HIS A 228 4.06 13.53 -3.90
CA HIS A 228 2.73 12.91 -3.94
C HIS A 228 1.61 13.82 -4.52
N PRO A 229 1.87 14.70 -5.52
CA PRO A 229 0.91 15.76 -5.85
C PRO A 229 -0.42 15.20 -6.39
N GLN A 230 -0.35 14.17 -7.24
CA GLN A 230 -1.54 13.50 -7.78
C GLN A 230 -2.30 12.72 -6.71
N GLU A 231 -1.61 12.03 -5.80
CA GLU A 231 -2.24 11.24 -4.73
C GLU A 231 -2.99 12.15 -3.76
N THR A 232 -2.32 13.20 -3.26
CA THR A 232 -2.89 14.16 -2.32
C THR A 232 -4.08 14.90 -2.93
N MET A 233 -3.97 15.31 -4.21
CA MET A 233 -5.08 15.92 -4.95
C MET A 233 -6.24 14.95 -5.20
N ASN A 234 -5.98 13.71 -5.64
CA ASN A 234 -7.01 12.71 -5.91
C ASN A 234 -7.77 12.30 -4.66
N ARG A 235 -7.13 12.32 -3.48
CA ARG A 235 -7.80 12.10 -2.18
C ARG A 235 -8.76 13.24 -1.85
N PHE A 236 -8.34 14.50 -2.01
CA PHE A 236 -9.20 15.66 -1.82
C PHE A 236 -10.38 15.71 -2.81
N LEU A 237 -10.10 15.58 -4.11
CA LEU A 237 -11.14 15.51 -5.13
C LEU A 237 -12.02 14.26 -4.99
N GLY A 238 -11.53 13.20 -4.35
CA GLY A 238 -12.29 11.97 -4.09
C GLY A 238 -13.33 12.08 -2.99
N LEU A 239 -13.35 13.18 -2.23
CA LEU A 239 -14.30 13.40 -1.13
C LEU A 239 -15.75 13.56 -1.65
N PRO A 240 -16.75 12.88 -1.07
CA PRO A 240 -18.15 12.97 -1.51
C PRO A 240 -18.69 14.41 -1.54
N SER A 241 -18.44 15.22 -0.50
CA SER A 241 -18.92 16.60 -0.45
C SER A 241 -18.26 17.50 -1.52
N ILE A 242 -17.04 17.18 -1.95
CA ILE A 242 -16.34 17.87 -3.04
C ILE A 242 -16.92 17.47 -4.40
N GLN A 243 -17.24 16.18 -4.59
CA GLN A 243 -17.89 15.69 -5.81
C GLN A 243 -19.33 16.22 -5.97
N GLN A 244 -20.06 16.36 -4.86
CA GLN A 244 -21.39 16.98 -4.85
C GLN A 244 -21.32 18.45 -5.32
N GLU A 245 -20.39 19.23 -4.76
CA GLU A 245 -20.20 20.64 -5.11
C GLU A 245 -19.77 20.81 -6.59
N LEU A 246 -18.76 20.05 -7.03
CA LEU A 246 -18.31 20.05 -8.42
C LEU A 246 -19.43 19.65 -9.39
N THR A 247 -20.33 18.73 -9.00
CA THR A 247 -21.48 18.34 -9.84
C THR A 247 -22.48 19.49 -9.99
N GLY A 248 -22.72 20.26 -8.93
CA GLY A 248 -23.63 21.41 -8.93
C GLY A 248 -23.13 22.63 -9.72
N MET A 249 -21.81 22.77 -9.93
CA MET A 249 -21.22 23.89 -10.70
C MET A 249 -21.56 23.83 -12.18
N ALA A 250 -21.69 24.99 -12.83
CA ALA A 250 -21.75 25.08 -14.29
C ALA A 250 -20.41 24.66 -14.94
N PRO A 251 -20.37 24.11 -16.18
CA PRO A 251 -19.13 23.56 -16.76
C PRO A 251 -17.93 24.52 -16.75
N ALA A 252 -18.14 25.79 -17.12
CA ALA A 252 -17.09 26.81 -17.14
C ALA A 252 -16.62 27.24 -15.74
N GLU A 253 -17.47 27.13 -14.72
CA GLU A 253 -17.10 27.32 -13.32
C GLU A 253 -16.32 26.12 -12.80
N ARG A 254 -16.83 24.91 -13.01
CA ARG A 254 -16.18 23.64 -12.65
C ARG A 254 -14.77 23.54 -13.20
N ALA A 255 -14.55 23.90 -14.47
CA ALA A 255 -13.22 23.90 -15.09
C ALA A 255 -12.26 24.89 -14.41
N ARG A 256 -12.73 26.10 -14.07
CA ARG A 256 -11.95 27.10 -13.30
C ARG A 256 -11.62 26.58 -11.90
N SER A 257 -12.60 26.03 -11.20
CA SER A 257 -12.45 25.41 -9.87
C SER A 257 -11.43 24.27 -9.86
N LEU A 258 -11.51 23.33 -10.81
CA LEU A 258 -10.55 22.23 -10.93
C LEU A 258 -9.13 22.73 -11.28
N ARG A 259 -9.00 23.77 -12.11
CA ARG A 259 -7.71 24.43 -12.37
C ARG A 259 -7.13 25.05 -11.10
N THR A 260 -7.94 25.78 -10.33
CA THR A 260 -7.52 26.39 -9.06
C THR A 260 -7.04 25.33 -8.08
N VAL A 261 -7.78 24.25 -7.87
CA VAL A 261 -7.35 23.11 -7.02
C VAL A 261 -5.97 22.61 -7.45
N ARG A 262 -5.77 22.33 -8.74
CA ARG A 262 -4.49 21.83 -9.26
C ARG A 262 -3.34 22.81 -9.05
N LYS A 263 -3.57 24.11 -9.29
CA LYS A 263 -2.56 25.17 -9.12
C LYS A 263 -2.15 25.30 -7.66
N GLU A 264 -3.11 25.34 -6.75
CA GLU A 264 -2.89 25.41 -5.30
C GLU A 264 -2.21 24.17 -4.71
N MET A 265 -2.34 23.02 -5.38
CA MET A 265 -1.62 21.78 -5.09
C MET A 265 -0.22 21.70 -5.75
N GLY A 266 0.26 22.79 -6.37
CA GLY A 266 1.64 22.93 -6.87
C GLY A 266 1.90 22.42 -8.30
N LEU A 267 0.87 22.21 -9.12
CA LEU A 267 1.08 21.81 -10.53
C LEU A 267 1.58 22.98 -11.39
N THR A 268 2.58 22.73 -12.24
CA THR A 268 3.10 23.73 -13.20
C THR A 268 2.07 24.07 -14.28
N GLU A 269 2.21 25.23 -14.92
CA GLU A 269 1.30 25.66 -16.00
C GLU A 269 1.23 24.66 -17.18
N GLU A 270 2.31 23.93 -17.47
CA GLU A 270 2.35 22.84 -18.47
C GLU A 270 1.46 21.67 -18.03
N ALA A 271 1.52 21.30 -16.75
CA ALA A 271 0.66 20.26 -16.18
C ALA A 271 -0.80 20.72 -16.16
N LEU A 272 -1.07 21.98 -15.79
CA LEU A 272 -2.40 22.57 -15.82
C LEU A 272 -3.00 22.54 -17.24
N ARG A 273 -2.25 22.96 -18.27
CA ARG A 273 -2.68 22.88 -19.68
C ARG A 273 -3.03 21.45 -20.13
N ARG A 274 -2.25 20.44 -19.71
CA ARG A 274 -2.55 19.03 -20.00
C ARG A 274 -3.86 18.59 -19.33
N TRP A 275 -4.08 18.99 -18.08
CA TRP A 275 -5.31 18.70 -17.35
C TRP A 275 -6.54 19.39 -17.93
N ASP A 276 -6.45 20.65 -18.39
CA ASP A 276 -7.59 21.33 -19.04
C ASP A 276 -8.04 20.59 -20.31
N THR A 277 -7.08 20.07 -21.09
CA THR A 277 -7.38 19.28 -22.30
C THR A 277 -7.99 17.93 -21.92
N LEU A 278 -7.41 17.23 -20.96
CA LEU A 278 -7.91 15.93 -20.50
C LEU A 278 -9.32 16.02 -19.91
N ASP A 279 -9.60 17.05 -19.11
CA ASP A 279 -10.94 17.31 -18.57
C ASP A 279 -11.93 17.64 -19.69
N ARG A 280 -11.58 18.47 -20.68
CA ARG A 280 -12.44 18.74 -21.84
C ARG A 280 -12.75 17.49 -22.67
N THR A 281 -11.77 16.62 -22.89
CA THR A 281 -11.99 15.32 -23.55
C THR A 281 -12.90 14.42 -22.72
N ARG A 282 -12.73 14.37 -21.39
CA ARG A 282 -13.62 13.64 -20.47
C ARG A 282 -15.02 14.27 -20.42
N ASP A 283 -15.16 15.57 -20.54
CA ASP A 283 -16.44 16.29 -20.59
C ASP A 283 -17.22 15.91 -21.85
N ALA A 284 -16.62 16.06 -23.03
CA ALA A 284 -17.22 15.70 -24.31
C ALA A 284 -17.58 14.20 -24.38
N ARG A 285 -16.71 13.30 -23.89
CA ARG A 285 -16.99 11.86 -23.84
C ARG A 285 -18.19 11.53 -22.96
N TRP A 286 -18.31 12.18 -21.80
CA TRP A 286 -19.46 11.97 -20.90
C TRP A 286 -20.75 12.56 -21.47
N GLU A 287 -20.69 13.71 -22.14
CA GLU A 287 -21.85 14.31 -22.81
C GLU A 287 -22.35 13.45 -23.98
N ALA A 288 -21.44 12.93 -24.80
CA ALA A 288 -21.75 11.91 -25.80
C ALA A 288 -22.40 10.67 -25.16
N GLY A 289 -21.86 10.22 -24.01
CA GLY A 289 -22.41 9.16 -23.19
C GLY A 289 -23.85 9.38 -22.74
N THR A 290 -24.17 10.55 -22.20
CA THR A 290 -25.54 10.90 -21.77
C THR A 290 -26.51 10.89 -22.94
N ARG A 291 -26.19 11.59 -24.04
CA ARG A 291 -27.04 11.65 -25.24
C ARG A 291 -27.26 10.26 -25.87
N TYR A 292 -26.21 9.44 -25.87
CA TYR A 292 -26.29 8.04 -26.29
C TYR A 292 -27.29 7.23 -25.43
N MET A 293 -27.22 7.37 -24.10
CA MET A 293 -28.15 6.66 -23.21
C MET A 293 -29.61 7.11 -23.36
N GLU A 294 -29.84 8.40 -23.65
CA GLU A 294 -31.16 8.96 -23.94
C GLU A 294 -31.75 8.36 -25.23
N GLU A 295 -30.99 8.35 -26.34
CA GLU A 295 -31.43 7.77 -27.62
C GLU A 295 -31.57 6.25 -27.54
N ARG A 296 -30.68 5.56 -26.83
CA ARG A 296 -30.81 4.13 -26.53
C ARG A 296 -32.13 3.83 -25.82
N ALA A 297 -32.52 4.68 -24.87
CA ALA A 297 -33.79 4.53 -24.15
C ALA A 297 -35.01 4.82 -25.04
N GLU A 298 -34.90 5.73 -26.01
CA GLU A 298 -35.97 6.01 -26.99
C GLU A 298 -36.13 4.87 -28.01
N LEU A 299 -35.03 4.36 -28.55
CA LEU A 299 -35.03 3.20 -29.45
C LEU A 299 -35.64 1.97 -28.78
N ALA A 300 -35.31 1.72 -27.51
CA ALA A 300 -35.87 0.62 -26.74
C ALA A 300 -37.37 0.74 -26.40
N ARG A 301 -38.03 1.88 -26.71
CA ARG A 301 -39.50 2.03 -26.64
C ARG A 301 -40.21 1.60 -27.92
N THR A 302 -39.49 1.59 -29.05
CA THR A 302 -40.08 1.46 -30.40
C THR A 302 -39.59 0.22 -31.14
N LEU A 303 -38.39 -0.27 -30.83
CA LEU A 303 -37.76 -1.44 -31.43
C LEU A 303 -37.49 -2.52 -30.37
N SER A 304 -37.38 -3.78 -30.80
CA SER A 304 -36.98 -4.90 -29.95
C SER A 304 -36.20 -5.95 -30.75
N GLY A 305 -35.55 -6.90 -30.06
CA GLY A 305 -34.82 -7.99 -30.71
C GLY A 305 -33.67 -7.49 -31.60
N GLU A 306 -33.51 -8.12 -32.77
CA GLU A 306 -32.43 -7.84 -33.73
C GLU A 306 -32.53 -6.42 -34.32
N ASP A 307 -33.73 -5.91 -34.58
CA ASP A 307 -33.95 -4.55 -35.09
C ASP A 307 -33.43 -3.48 -34.13
N LEU A 308 -33.65 -3.68 -32.82
CA LEU A 308 -33.11 -2.80 -31.79
C LEU A 308 -31.59 -2.86 -31.77
N GLU A 309 -31.00 -4.06 -31.75
CA GLU A 309 -29.54 -4.20 -31.62
C GLU A 309 -28.79 -3.70 -32.85
N ALA A 310 -29.31 -3.95 -34.06
CA ALA A 310 -28.78 -3.36 -35.30
C ALA A 310 -28.76 -1.82 -35.22
N ARG A 311 -29.85 -1.21 -34.76
CA ARG A 311 -29.95 0.25 -34.63
C ARG A 311 -29.09 0.79 -33.48
N LEU A 312 -28.95 0.06 -32.38
CA LEU A 312 -28.05 0.44 -31.29
C LEU A 312 -26.59 0.39 -31.73
N GLN A 313 -26.20 -0.56 -32.58
CA GLN A 313 -24.83 -0.64 -33.09
C GLN A 313 -24.47 0.56 -33.97
N GLU A 314 -25.37 1.01 -34.86
CA GLU A 314 -25.19 2.25 -35.63
C GLU A 314 -25.03 3.48 -34.71
N VAL A 315 -25.85 3.57 -33.66
CA VAL A 315 -25.82 4.69 -32.72
C VAL A 315 -24.55 4.64 -31.84
N ARG A 316 -24.09 3.47 -31.39
CA ARG A 316 -22.79 3.31 -30.71
C ARG A 316 -21.64 3.78 -31.60
N PHE A 317 -21.63 3.38 -32.88
CA PHE A 317 -20.62 3.83 -33.83
C PHE A 317 -20.65 5.35 -34.03
N ARG A 318 -21.84 5.95 -34.11
CA ARG A 318 -22.00 7.41 -34.26
C ARG A 318 -21.46 8.21 -33.08
N TYR A 319 -21.62 7.74 -31.84
CA TYR A 319 -21.15 8.43 -30.64
C TYR A 319 -19.70 8.12 -30.24
N PHE A 320 -19.22 6.91 -30.52
CA PHE A 320 -17.96 6.40 -29.95
C PHE A 320 -16.97 5.83 -30.97
N GLY A 321 -17.36 5.72 -32.25
CA GLY A 321 -16.50 5.22 -33.33
C GLY A 321 -15.86 3.88 -33.00
N ALA A 322 -14.53 3.87 -32.87
CA ALA A 322 -13.74 2.67 -32.57
C ALA A 322 -14.03 2.03 -31.20
N GLU A 323 -14.67 2.72 -30.24
CA GLU A 323 -15.08 2.13 -28.96
C GLU A 323 -16.47 1.46 -29.01
N ALA A 324 -17.18 1.49 -30.15
CA ALA A 324 -18.55 0.98 -30.27
C ALA A 324 -18.71 -0.50 -29.88
N ASP A 325 -17.84 -1.36 -30.40
CA ASP A 325 -17.88 -2.81 -30.14
C ASP A 325 -17.54 -3.13 -28.67
N VAL A 326 -16.64 -2.35 -28.07
CA VAL A 326 -16.30 -2.48 -26.63
C VAL A 326 -17.51 -2.13 -25.77
N ILE A 327 -18.20 -1.03 -26.12
CA ILE A 327 -19.41 -0.60 -25.41
C ILE A 327 -20.54 -1.62 -25.60
N ALA A 328 -20.71 -2.20 -26.80
CA ALA A 328 -21.69 -3.26 -27.03
C ALA A 328 -21.42 -4.51 -26.17
N GLN A 329 -20.16 -4.95 -26.07
CA GLN A 329 -19.77 -6.08 -25.21
C GLN A 329 -20.01 -5.79 -23.72
N GLU A 330 -19.71 -4.58 -23.26
CA GLU A 330 -19.97 -4.16 -21.89
C GLU A 330 -21.47 -4.16 -21.59
N GLU A 331 -22.30 -3.60 -22.47
CA GLU A 331 -23.77 -3.60 -22.31
C GLU A 331 -24.35 -5.01 -22.31
N ALA A 332 -23.85 -5.91 -23.16
CA ALA A 332 -24.23 -7.32 -23.17
C ALA A 332 -23.87 -8.04 -21.85
N SER A 333 -22.81 -7.58 -21.15
CA SER A 333 -22.46 -8.03 -19.79
C SER A 333 -23.22 -7.29 -18.66
N GLY A 334 -24.11 -6.34 -19.00
CA GLY A 334 -24.86 -5.52 -18.05
C GLY A 334 -24.11 -4.27 -17.55
N LEU A 335 -22.92 -3.97 -18.07
CA LEU A 335 -22.12 -2.80 -17.68
C LEU A 335 -22.46 -1.59 -18.56
N PHE A 336 -23.36 -0.75 -18.07
CA PHE A 336 -23.65 0.55 -18.69
C PHE A 336 -22.71 1.62 -18.13
N ARG A 337 -21.58 1.89 -18.80
CA ARG A 337 -20.56 2.88 -18.33
C ARG A 337 -21.20 4.21 -17.92
N PHE A 338 -22.14 4.71 -18.72
CA PHE A 338 -22.69 6.06 -18.62
C PHE A 338 -23.89 6.23 -17.67
N THR A 339 -24.37 5.15 -17.02
CA THR A 339 -25.37 5.26 -15.92
C THR A 339 -24.72 5.45 -14.56
N ARG A 340 -23.40 5.29 -14.47
CA ARG A 340 -22.64 5.38 -13.20
C ARG A 340 -22.43 6.83 -12.78
N PRO A 341 -22.35 7.13 -11.47
CA PRO A 341 -22.00 8.46 -10.98
C PRO A 341 -20.69 8.95 -11.59
N ARG A 342 -20.71 10.14 -12.17
CA ARG A 342 -19.52 10.77 -12.74
C ARG A 342 -18.63 11.30 -11.62
N HIS A 343 -17.31 11.09 -11.77
CA HIS A 343 -16.30 11.72 -10.91
C HIS A 343 -15.52 12.80 -11.66
N TRP A 344 -15.43 13.98 -11.04
CA TRP A 344 -14.79 15.17 -11.58
C TRP A 344 -13.34 15.31 -11.12
N GLY A 345 -12.46 15.71 -12.04
CA GLY A 345 -11.07 16.10 -11.75
C GLY A 345 -10.10 14.98 -11.37
N ARG A 346 -10.58 13.75 -11.18
CA ARG A 346 -9.79 12.55 -10.87
C ARG A 346 -9.23 11.91 -12.15
N ASN A 347 -8.17 11.11 -12.00
CA ASN A 347 -7.69 10.23 -13.06
C ASN A 347 -8.41 8.89 -13.10
#